data_AF-A0A536GT19-F1
#
_entry.id   AF-A0A536GT19-F1
#
_cell.length_a   1.000
_cell.length_b   1.000
_cell.length_c   1.000
_cell.angle_alpha   90.00
_cell.angle_beta   90.00
_cell.angle_gamma   90.00
#
_symmetry.space_group_name_H-M   'P 1'
#
loop_
_entity.id
_entity.type
_entity.pdbx_description
1 polymer ?
#
loop_
_entity_poly.entity_id
_entity_poly.type
_entity_poly.pdbx_seq_one_letter_code
_entity_poly.pdbx_strand_id
1 'polypeptide(L)'
;TPLAAFGLSFAHPLRDVVISIPLGLAGFAIATAFASYLGRRSGRWFVPTVPDLTVQSAYYIVLNAPIEEWFFRGFVQGMLSRWWQAPAIAVLVATAIFGAYHLLDRWGWRPVVGATAAGLFLGLIYLWQPSPPSLLAPTLVHAAITCGFLSLGPYVLYYWRRKSLG
;
A
#
# COMPACT_ATOMS: atom_id res chain seq x y z
N THR A 1 9.16 22.05 10.74
CA THR A 1 8.14 22.85 10.02
C THR A 1 6.79 22.16 10.13
N PRO A 2 5.66 22.85 9.87
CA PRO A 2 4.33 22.22 9.87
C PRO A 2 4.24 21.00 8.95
N LEU A 3 4.94 21.01 7.81
CA LEU A 3 4.95 19.93 6.81
C LEU A 3 5.57 18.63 7.33
N ALA A 4 6.68 18.72 8.09
CA ALA A 4 7.31 17.54 8.68
C ALA A 4 6.42 16.85 9.72
N ALA A 5 5.49 17.57 10.36
CA ALA A 5 4.51 16.97 11.26
C ALA A 5 3.50 16.07 10.52
N PHE A 6 3.33 16.25 9.21
CA PHE A 6 2.51 15.39 8.37
C PHE A 6 3.34 14.38 7.57
N GLY A 7 4.59 14.13 7.99
CA GLY A 7 5.47 13.15 7.35
C GLY A 7 6.05 13.58 5.99
N LEU A 8 5.80 14.81 5.55
CA LEU A 8 6.44 15.40 4.37
C LEU A 8 7.87 15.82 4.74
N SER A 9 8.76 14.83 4.77
CA SER A 9 10.14 14.94 5.21
C SER A 9 11.05 14.10 4.32
N PHE A 10 12.22 14.63 3.98
CA PHE A 10 13.32 13.90 3.33
C PHE A 10 14.51 13.79 4.28
N ALA A 11 14.26 13.58 5.57
CA ALA A 11 15.34 13.50 6.57
C ALA A 11 16.20 12.23 6.43
N HIS A 12 15.62 11.13 5.93
CA HIS A 12 16.28 9.82 5.87
C HIS A 12 16.10 9.08 4.53
N PRO A 13 16.31 9.73 3.37
CA PRO A 13 15.87 9.21 2.08
C PRO A 13 16.57 7.91 1.69
N LEU A 14 17.88 7.79 1.95
CA LEU A 14 18.63 6.58 1.66
C LEU A 14 18.10 5.39 2.49
N ARG A 15 17.89 5.59 3.80
CA ARG A 15 17.29 4.56 4.67
C ARG A 15 15.94 4.15 4.12
N ASP A 16 15.08 5.11 3.83
CA ASP A 16 13.71 4.87 3.40
C ASP A 16 13.65 4.07 2.10
N VAL A 17 14.51 4.40 1.13
CA VAL A 17 14.65 3.62 -0.10
C VAL A 17 15.17 2.21 0.20
N VAL A 18 16.24 2.08 0.98
CA VAL A 18 16.85 0.79 1.33
C VAL A 18 15.85 -0.15 2.03
N ILE A 19 15.06 0.35 2.98
CA ILE A 19 14.04 -0.48 3.65
C ILE A 19 12.85 -0.78 2.74
N SER A 20 12.50 0.13 1.83
CA SER A 20 11.35 -0.06 0.93
C SER A 20 11.58 -1.17 -0.10
N ILE A 21 12.84 -1.48 -0.46
CA ILE A 21 13.15 -2.54 -1.42
C ILE A 21 12.70 -3.91 -0.92
N PRO A 22 13.22 -4.46 0.20
CA PRO A 22 12.81 -5.79 0.67
C PRO A 22 11.34 -5.82 1.09
N LEU A 23 10.85 -4.78 1.77
CA LEU A 23 9.45 -4.73 2.22
C LEU A 23 8.48 -4.60 1.05
N GLY A 24 8.83 -3.80 0.04
CA GLY A 24 8.06 -3.60 -1.18
C GLY A 24 8.05 -4.86 -2.05
N LEU A 25 9.18 -5.55 -2.21
CA LEU A 25 9.24 -6.84 -2.92
C LEU A 25 8.38 -7.90 -2.23
N ALA A 26 8.48 -8.02 -0.91
CA ALA A 26 7.67 -8.96 -0.13
C ALA A 26 6.18 -8.60 -0.24
N GLY A 27 5.82 -7.33 -0.05
CA GLY A 27 4.47 -6.83 -0.17
C GLY A 27 3.88 -7.06 -1.57
N PHE A 28 4.64 -6.76 -2.61
CA PHE A 28 4.28 -7.03 -4.01
C PHE A 28 3.99 -8.52 -4.25
N ALA A 29 4.87 -9.40 -3.79
CA ALA A 29 4.72 -10.85 -3.98
C ALA A 29 3.48 -11.39 -3.24
N ILE A 30 3.28 -10.98 -1.99
CA ILE A 30 2.11 -11.35 -1.17
C ILE A 30 0.83 -10.85 -1.85
N ALA A 31 0.80 -9.59 -2.27
CA ALA A 31 -0.36 -8.99 -2.92
C ALA A 31 -0.68 -9.66 -4.26
N THR A 32 0.33 -10.01 -5.05
CA THR A 32 0.18 -10.77 -6.30
C THR A 32 -0.41 -12.15 -6.06
N ALA A 33 0.11 -12.86 -5.05
CA ALA A 33 -0.42 -14.18 -4.67
C ALA A 33 -1.87 -14.08 -4.19
N PHE A 34 -2.20 -13.04 -3.41
CA PHE A 34 -3.55 -12.78 -2.91
C PHE A 34 -4.53 -12.42 -4.03
N ALA A 35 -4.14 -11.55 -4.97
CA ALA A 35 -4.93 -11.26 -6.17
C ALA A 35 -5.23 -12.53 -6.97
N SER A 36 -4.23 -13.40 -7.15
CA SER A 36 -4.42 -14.68 -7.81
C SER A 36 -5.36 -15.61 -7.06
N TYR A 37 -5.29 -15.64 -5.73
CA TYR A 37 -6.21 -16.39 -4.88
C TYR A 37 -7.65 -15.90 -5.05
N LEU A 38 -7.88 -14.58 -4.99
CA LEU A 38 -9.21 -13.99 -5.19
C LEU A 38 -9.74 -14.24 -6.60
N GLY A 39 -8.88 -14.16 -7.61
CA GLY A 39 -9.25 -14.47 -9.00
C GLY A 39 -9.72 -15.92 -9.18
N ARG A 40 -8.99 -16.88 -8.59
CA ARG A 40 -9.40 -18.31 -8.58
C ARG A 40 -10.72 -18.52 -7.85
N ARG A 41 -10.91 -17.86 -6.69
CA ARG A 41 -12.11 -18.00 -5.87
C ARG A 41 -13.37 -17.43 -6.49
N SER A 42 -13.25 -16.33 -7.23
CA SER A 42 -14.38 -15.66 -7.87
C SER A 42 -14.67 -16.16 -9.29
N GLY A 43 -13.76 -16.97 -9.87
CA GLY A 43 -13.80 -17.33 -11.29
C GLY A 43 -13.55 -16.15 -12.22
N ARG A 44 -13.13 -14.99 -11.69
CA ARG A 44 -12.89 -13.75 -12.44
C ARG A 44 -11.46 -13.31 -12.21
N TRP A 45 -10.62 -13.51 -13.22
CA TRP A 45 -9.24 -13.03 -13.17
C TRP A 45 -9.12 -11.70 -13.89
N PHE A 46 -8.82 -10.64 -13.14
CA PHE A 46 -8.44 -9.36 -13.71
C PHE A 46 -7.00 -9.41 -14.22
N VAL A 47 -6.79 -9.11 -15.50
CA VAL A 47 -5.47 -8.97 -16.11
C VAL A 47 -5.50 -7.70 -16.98
N PRO A 48 -4.68 -6.69 -16.71
CA PRO A 48 -4.69 -5.46 -17.50
C PRO A 48 -4.10 -5.70 -18.89
N THR A 49 -4.59 -4.95 -19.89
CA THR A 49 -3.89 -4.81 -21.17
C THR A 49 -2.56 -4.06 -20.98
N VAL A 50 -1.68 -4.04 -21.98
CA VAL A 50 -0.39 -3.29 -21.86
C VAL A 50 -0.63 -1.79 -21.63
N PRO A 51 -1.51 -1.09 -22.38
CA PRO A 51 -1.83 0.31 -22.08
C PRO A 51 -2.42 0.50 -20.68
N ASP A 52 -3.37 -0.35 -20.29
CA ASP A 52 -3.99 -0.27 -18.96
C ASP A 52 -2.98 -0.50 -17.85
N LEU A 53 -2.05 -1.45 -18.02
CA LEU A 53 -0.96 -1.72 -17.09
C LEU A 53 -0.14 -0.46 -16.87
N THR A 54 0.31 0.19 -17.95
CA THR A 54 1.13 1.40 -17.85
C THR A 54 0.39 2.51 -17.12
N VAL A 55 -0.86 2.79 -17.51
CA VAL A 55 -1.66 3.86 -16.89
C VAL A 55 -1.96 3.55 -15.42
N GLN A 56 -2.37 2.32 -15.10
CA GLN A 56 -2.69 1.90 -13.73
C GLN A 56 -1.47 1.93 -12.83
N SER A 57 -0.35 1.34 -13.25
CA SER A 57 0.88 1.35 -12.45
C SER A 57 1.40 2.78 -12.25
N ALA A 58 1.35 3.65 -13.27
CA ALA A 58 1.72 5.05 -13.12
C ALA A 58 0.80 5.78 -12.13
N TYR A 59 -0.52 5.58 -12.24
CA TYR A 59 -1.49 6.12 -11.28
C TYR A 59 -1.20 5.65 -9.85
N TYR A 60 -0.93 4.35 -9.66
CA TYR A 60 -0.66 3.80 -8.33
C TYR A 60 0.60 4.36 -7.69
N ILE A 61 1.66 4.53 -8.48
CA ILE A 61 2.96 5.01 -8.02
C ILE A 61 2.95 6.52 -7.76
N VAL A 62 2.37 7.31 -8.67
CA VAL A 62 2.52 8.77 -8.67
C VAL A 62 1.40 9.49 -7.94
N LEU A 63 0.19 8.92 -7.90
CA LEU A 63 -0.98 9.57 -7.33
C LEU A 63 -1.54 8.79 -6.14
N ASN A 64 -1.99 7.55 -6.36
CA ASN A 64 -2.74 6.82 -5.34
C ASN A 64 -1.96 6.60 -4.05
N ALA A 65 -0.80 5.92 -4.12
CA ALA A 65 -0.02 5.63 -2.91
C ALA A 65 0.44 6.93 -2.20
N PRO A 66 0.98 7.96 -2.88
CA PRO A 66 1.35 9.21 -2.23
C PRO A 66 0.17 9.91 -1.53
N ILE A 67 -0.99 10.00 -2.19
CA ILE A 67 -2.16 10.69 -1.65
C ILE A 67 -2.74 9.92 -0.46
N GLU A 68 -2.88 8.60 -0.59
CA GLU A 68 -3.40 7.77 0.49
C GLU A 68 -2.44 7.75 1.69
N GLU A 69 -1.13 7.61 1.50
CA GLU A 69 -0.19 7.68 2.62
C GLU A 69 -0.15 9.05 3.28
N TRP A 70 -0.22 10.13 2.50
CA TRP A 70 -0.33 11.47 3.06
C TRP A 70 -1.58 11.62 3.93
N PHE A 71 -2.73 11.15 3.46
CA PHE A 71 -3.97 11.25 4.21
C PHE A 71 -3.99 10.32 5.43
N PHE A 72 -3.74 9.02 5.25
CA PHE A 72 -3.91 8.05 6.35
C PHE A 72 -2.74 8.07 7.34
N ARG A 73 -1.48 8.21 6.89
CA ARG A 73 -0.30 8.16 7.78
C ARG A 73 0.09 9.56 8.23
N GLY A 74 0.23 10.47 7.27
CA GLY A 74 0.60 11.85 7.55
C GLY A 74 -0.45 12.58 8.39
N PHE A 75 -1.70 12.58 7.91
CA PHE A 75 -2.80 13.30 8.53
C PHE A 75 -3.49 12.50 9.64
N VAL A 76 -4.21 11.41 9.35
CA VAL A 76 -5.03 10.68 10.34
C VAL A 76 -4.14 10.10 11.46
N GLN A 77 -3.23 9.17 11.15
CA GLN A 77 -2.35 8.55 12.14
C GLN A 77 -1.46 9.58 12.85
N GLY A 78 -0.87 10.52 12.10
CA GLY A 78 -0.02 11.57 12.65
C GLY A 78 -0.75 12.50 13.63
N MET A 79 -1.95 12.98 13.30
CA MET A 79 -2.75 13.82 14.19
C MET A 79 -3.22 13.07 15.43
N LEU A 80 -3.78 11.87 15.25
CA LEU A 80 -4.22 11.05 16.38
C LEU A 80 -3.07 10.72 17.33
N SER A 81 -1.88 10.41 16.79
CA SER A 81 -0.69 10.15 17.61
C SER A 81 -0.31 11.35 18.48
N ARG A 82 -0.40 12.57 17.94
CA ARG A 82 -0.08 13.81 18.67
C ARG A 82 -1.17 14.21 19.66
N TRP A 83 -2.45 14.03 19.30
CA TRP A 83 -3.56 14.47 20.15
C TRP A 83 -3.81 13.51 21.31
N TRP A 84 -3.76 12.20 21.05
CA TRP A 84 -4.00 11.19 22.08
C TRP A 84 -2.76 10.79 22.86
N GLN A 85 -1.56 11.18 22.38
CA GLN A 85 -0.29 10.74 22.96
C GLN A 85 -0.18 9.20 23.06
N ALA A 86 -0.88 8.50 22.16
CA ALA A 86 -1.01 7.05 22.12
C ALA A 86 -0.77 6.54 20.68
N PRO A 87 0.49 6.55 20.22
CA PRO A 87 0.80 6.31 18.80
C PRO A 87 0.41 4.91 18.32
N ALA A 88 0.45 3.90 19.19
CA ALA A 88 -0.04 2.56 18.86
C ALA A 88 -1.56 2.54 18.61
N ILE A 89 -2.34 3.25 19.43
CA ILE A 89 -3.80 3.36 19.25
C ILE A 89 -4.11 4.13 17.96
N ALA A 90 -3.34 5.18 17.66
CA ALA A 90 -3.47 5.93 16.43
C ALA A 90 -3.25 5.06 15.17
N VAL A 91 -2.28 4.13 15.19
CA VAL A 91 -2.11 3.13 14.11
C VAL A 91 -3.38 2.30 13.94
N LEU A 92 -3.93 1.76 15.02
CA LEU A 92 -5.11 0.88 14.95
C LEU A 92 -6.34 1.62 14.41
N VAL A 93 -6.57 2.85 14.86
CA VAL A 93 -7.70 3.66 14.39
C VAL A 93 -7.51 4.07 12.92
N ALA A 94 -6.32 4.56 12.53
CA ALA A 94 -6.04 4.91 11.14
C ALA A 94 -6.17 3.69 10.22
N THR A 95 -5.73 2.51 10.67
CA THR A 95 -5.88 1.24 9.95
C THR A 95 -7.34 0.84 9.78
N ALA A 96 -8.15 0.98 10.83
CA ALA A 96 -9.58 0.68 10.77
C ALA A 96 -10.31 1.61 9.78
N ILE A 97 -9.98 2.91 9.79
CA ILE A 97 -10.53 3.90 8.86
C ILE A 97 -10.08 3.57 7.43
N PHE A 98 -8.81 3.23 7.21
CA PHE A 98 -8.28 2.80 5.91
C PHE A 98 -9.01 1.57 5.36
N GLY A 99 -9.22 0.55 6.19
CA GLY A 99 -9.99 -0.64 5.82
C GLY A 99 -11.45 -0.31 5.49
N ALA A 100 -12.10 0.51 6.32
CA ALA A 100 -13.48 0.91 6.13
C ALA A 100 -13.69 1.76 4.86
N TYR A 101 -12.71 2.60 4.49
CA TYR A 101 -12.72 3.37 3.25
C TYR A 101 -12.92 2.47 2.02
N HIS A 102 -12.27 1.29 1.98
CA HIS A 102 -12.41 0.35 0.86
C HIS A 102 -13.79 -0.33 0.77
N LEU A 103 -14.62 -0.27 1.82
CA LEU A 103 -16.02 -0.70 1.73
C LEU A 103 -16.84 0.23 0.81
N LEU A 104 -16.44 1.50 0.68
CA LEU A 104 -17.11 2.47 -0.18
C LEU A 104 -16.95 2.14 -1.67
N ASP A 105 -15.83 1.50 -2.04
CA ASP A 105 -15.56 1.02 -3.40
C ASP A 105 -16.31 -0.27 -3.76
N ARG A 106 -17.25 -0.71 -2.90
CA ARG A 106 -18.03 -1.96 -3.06
C ARG A 106 -17.16 -3.21 -3.14
N TRP A 107 -15.97 -3.16 -2.55
CA TRP A 107 -15.12 -4.33 -2.43
C TRP A 107 -15.79 -5.40 -1.57
N GLY A 108 -15.57 -6.68 -1.92
CA GLY A 108 -15.96 -7.78 -1.04
C GLY A 108 -15.15 -7.78 0.26
N TRP A 109 -15.64 -8.46 1.30
CA TRP A 109 -14.96 -8.47 2.60
C TRP A 109 -13.51 -9.01 2.55
N ARG A 110 -13.20 -9.94 1.64
CA ARG A 110 -11.84 -10.52 1.52
C ARG A 110 -10.79 -9.49 1.07
N PRO A 111 -10.96 -8.79 -0.07
CA PRO A 111 -10.03 -7.74 -0.44
C PRO A 111 -9.98 -6.61 0.58
N VAL A 112 -11.08 -6.29 1.28
CA VAL A 112 -11.07 -5.33 2.39
C VAL A 112 -10.17 -5.80 3.53
N VAL A 113 -10.28 -7.06 3.97
CA VAL A 113 -9.36 -7.62 4.99
C VAL A 113 -7.91 -7.56 4.53
N GLY A 114 -7.64 -7.86 3.26
CA GLY A 114 -6.30 -7.73 2.66
C GLY A 114 -5.77 -6.28 2.68
N ALA A 115 -6.61 -5.33 2.28
CA ALA A 115 -6.30 -3.90 2.34
C ALA A 115 -6.06 -3.44 3.79
N THR A 116 -6.91 -3.82 4.75
CA THR A 116 -6.72 -3.52 6.17
C THR A 116 -5.40 -4.07 6.70
N ALA A 117 -5.03 -5.30 6.32
CA ALA A 117 -3.75 -5.89 6.72
C ALA A 117 -2.55 -5.15 6.12
N ALA A 118 -2.61 -4.78 4.83
CA ALA A 118 -1.62 -3.91 4.20
C ALA A 118 -1.57 -2.54 4.91
N GLY A 119 -2.73 -2.01 5.28
CA GLY A 119 -2.86 -0.75 5.99
C GLY A 119 -2.18 -0.78 7.36
N LEU A 120 -2.37 -1.86 8.12
CA LEU A 120 -1.68 -2.07 9.39
C LEU A 120 -0.16 -2.08 9.19
N PHE A 121 0.30 -2.84 8.21
CA PHE A 121 1.72 -2.94 7.89
C PHE A 121 2.35 -1.58 7.54
N LEU A 122 1.72 -0.81 6.67
CA LEU A 122 2.16 0.54 6.30
C LEU A 122 2.14 1.50 7.50
N GLY A 123 1.11 1.40 8.36
CA GLY A 123 1.02 2.18 9.60
C GLY A 123 2.16 1.88 10.58
N LEU A 124 2.58 0.61 10.67
CA LEU A 124 3.74 0.18 11.46
C LEU A 124 5.07 0.67 10.87
N ILE A 125 5.22 0.65 9.53
CA ILE A 125 6.39 1.24 8.86
C ILE A 125 6.53 2.71 9.24
N TYR A 126 5.42 3.47 9.22
CA TYR A 126 5.42 4.88 9.60
C TYR A 126 5.67 5.11 11.09
N LEU A 127 5.09 4.26 11.97
CA LEU A 127 5.27 4.34 13.42
C LEU A 127 6.73 4.17 13.85
N TRP A 128 7.45 3.23 13.25
CA TRP A 128 8.82 2.89 13.65
C TRP A 128 9.91 3.66 12.90
N GLN A 129 9.56 4.80 12.30
CA GLN A 129 10.57 5.64 11.68
C GLN A 129 11.34 6.48 12.69
N PRO A 130 12.61 6.80 12.39
CA PRO A 130 13.33 7.85 13.10
C PRO A 130 12.58 9.18 13.01
N SER A 131 12.79 10.03 14.01
CA SER A 131 12.23 11.38 14.01
C SER A 131 13.14 12.34 13.22
N PRO A 132 12.59 13.19 12.34
CA PRO A 132 11.17 13.28 11.97
C PRO A 132 10.75 12.17 11.00
N PRO A 133 9.53 11.62 11.15
CA PRO A 133 9.04 10.56 10.27
C PRO A 133 8.86 11.06 8.82
N SER A 134 9.00 10.14 7.88
CA SER A 134 8.96 10.36 6.43
C SER A 134 7.91 9.45 5.78
N LEU A 135 7.14 9.99 4.82
CA LEU A 135 6.19 9.21 4.06
C LEU A 135 6.84 8.42 2.92
N LEU A 136 8.14 8.61 2.64
CA LEU A 136 8.80 7.99 1.49
C LEU A 136 8.74 6.45 1.54
N ALA A 137 9.19 5.86 2.65
CA ALA A 137 9.18 4.40 2.82
C ALA A 137 7.77 3.78 2.71
N PRO A 138 6.74 4.23 3.47
CA PRO A 138 5.41 3.64 3.36
C PRO A 138 4.80 3.90 1.97
N THR A 139 5.08 5.03 1.33
CA THR A 139 4.58 5.31 -0.04
C THR A 139 5.14 4.33 -1.07
N LEU A 140 6.46 4.10 -1.05
CA LEU A 140 7.10 3.15 -1.97
C LEU A 140 6.60 1.72 -1.75
N VAL A 141 6.46 1.31 -0.49
CA VAL A 141 5.93 -0.02 -0.14
C VAL A 141 4.46 -0.16 -0.52
N HIS A 142 3.64 0.86 -0.28
CA HIS A 142 2.24 0.88 -0.69
C HIS A 142 2.12 0.77 -2.21
N ALA A 143 2.83 1.59 -2.97
CA ALA A 143 2.83 1.53 -4.43
C ALA A 143 3.19 0.12 -4.94
N ALA A 144 4.20 -0.53 -4.34
CA ALA A 144 4.56 -1.91 -4.68
C ALA A 144 3.43 -2.91 -4.35
N ILE A 145 2.80 -2.81 -3.19
CA ILE A 145 1.65 -3.66 -2.81
C ILE A 145 0.50 -3.48 -3.80
N THR A 146 0.12 -2.24 -4.11
CA THR A 146 -1.00 -1.94 -5.01
C THR A 146 -0.71 -2.39 -6.43
N CYS A 147 0.53 -2.20 -6.91
CA CYS A 147 0.95 -2.75 -8.21
C CYS A 147 0.92 -4.28 -8.23
N GLY A 148 1.33 -4.93 -7.13
CA GLY A 148 1.22 -6.38 -6.98
C GLY A 148 -0.22 -6.87 -6.94
N PHE A 149 -1.15 -6.11 -6.37
CA PHE A 149 -2.55 -6.50 -6.25
C PHE A 149 -3.36 -6.24 -7.54
N LEU A 150 -3.20 -5.06 -8.14
CA LEU A 150 -4.14 -4.51 -9.13
C LEU A 150 -3.52 -4.24 -10.51
N SER A 151 -2.22 -4.42 -10.73
CA SER A 151 -1.65 -4.15 -12.07
C SER A 151 -0.54 -5.13 -12.48
N LEU A 152 0.72 -4.81 -12.19
CA LEU A 152 1.89 -5.57 -12.64
C LEU A 152 1.88 -7.02 -12.14
N GLY A 153 1.42 -7.28 -10.92
CA GLY A 153 1.34 -8.63 -10.36
C GLY A 153 0.46 -9.57 -11.19
N PRO A 154 -0.85 -9.28 -11.36
CA PRO A 154 -1.73 -10.07 -12.22
C PRO A 154 -1.23 -10.21 -13.66
N TYR A 155 -0.66 -9.15 -14.23
CA TYR A 155 -0.07 -9.16 -15.57
C TYR A 155 1.07 -10.19 -15.68
N VAL A 156 2.12 -10.06 -14.85
CA VAL A 156 3.29 -10.95 -14.88
C VAL A 156 2.86 -12.40 -14.65
N LEU A 157 1.97 -12.63 -13.69
CA LEU A 157 1.50 -13.97 -13.36
C LEU A 157 0.73 -14.62 -14.52
N TYR A 158 -0.10 -13.85 -15.22
CA TYR A 158 -0.83 -14.34 -16.39
C TYR A 158 0.12 -14.78 -17.51
N TYR A 159 1.08 -13.94 -17.88
CA TYR A 159 2.03 -14.25 -18.95
C TYR A 159 2.97 -15.40 -18.59
N TRP A 160 3.39 -15.48 -17.33
CA TRP A 160 4.20 -16.59 -16.85
C TRP A 160 3.45 -17.92 -16.99
N ARG A 161 2.20 -18.00 -16.52
CA ARG A 161 1.39 -19.23 -16.64
C ARG A 161 1.10 -19.60 -18.10
N ARG A 162 0.84 -18.61 -18.96
CA ARG A 162 0.62 -18.85 -20.38
C ARG A 162 1.84 -19.50 -21.04
N LYS A 163 3.05 -19.07 -20.70
CA LYS A 163 4.30 -19.67 -21.19
C LYS A 163 4.57 -21.06 -20.62
N SER A 164 4.16 -21.34 -19.39
CA SER A 164 4.37 -22.66 -18.77
C SER A 164 3.42 -23.75 -19.28
N LEU A 165 2.37 -23.38 -20.02
CA LEU A 165 1.34 -24.28 -20.54
C LEU A 165 1.43 -24.50 -22.05
N GLY A 166 2.29 -23.77 -22.76
CA GLY A 166 2.54 -23.92 -24.20
C GLY A 166 3.93 -24.45 -24.44
#